data_AF-A0A7S1E3T2-F1
#
_entry.id   AF-A0A7S1E3T2-F1
#
_cell.length_a   1.000
_cell.length_b   1.000
_cell.length_c   1.000
_cell.angle_alpha   90.00
_cell.angle_beta   90.00
_cell.angle_gamma   90.00
#
_symmetry.space_group_name_H-M   'P 1'
#
loop_
_entity.id
_entity.type
_entity.pdbx_description
1 polymer ?
#
loop_
_entity_poly.entity_id
_entity_poly.type
_entity_poly.pdbx_seq_one_letter_code
_entity_poly.pdbx_strand_id
1 'polypeptide(L)'
;MPVLITRGNNVYGPHQFPEKLIPKFTNQLMKGMPLTIHGDGSNTRNFLFVKDVATAFDTILHKGSPGHVYNIGGQNEIANIDVAKTLLKTFGREDEEEKWIKFVPDRKFNDLRYTINSSKLHELGWTEKTSWEDGLKETVEWYRQNTSRYGNIDAALVAHPRIVGTSADADAPYQKKK
;
A
#
# COMPACT_ATOMS: atom_id res chain seq x y z
N MET A 1 32.17 3.51 -10.38
CA MET A 1 30.97 3.12 -11.15
C MET A 1 29.95 4.25 -11.05
N PRO A 2 29.32 4.71 -12.16
CA PRO A 2 28.25 5.69 -12.09
C PRO A 2 26.99 5.04 -11.50
N VAL A 3 26.66 5.34 -10.26
CA VAL A 3 25.54 4.74 -9.52
C VAL A 3 24.57 5.81 -9.05
N LEU A 4 23.28 5.57 -9.19
CA LEU A 4 22.21 6.37 -8.61
C LEU A 4 21.46 5.50 -7.59
N ILE A 5 21.11 6.07 -6.43
CA ILE A 5 20.39 5.35 -5.38
C ILE A 5 19.04 6.03 -5.18
N THR A 6 17.97 5.26 -5.22
CA THR A 6 16.61 5.76 -4.94
C THR A 6 16.04 5.12 -3.70
N ARG A 7 15.29 5.90 -2.89
CA ARG A 7 14.57 5.40 -1.71
C ARG A 7 13.12 5.83 -1.81
N GLY A 8 12.21 4.88 -1.97
CA GLY A 8 10.79 5.15 -2.17
C GLY A 8 9.93 4.85 -0.94
N ASN A 9 8.81 5.55 -0.82
CA ASN A 9 7.73 5.21 0.11
C ASN A 9 6.83 4.07 -0.42
N ASN A 10 5.67 3.85 0.21
CA ASN A 10 4.71 2.83 -0.19
C ASN A 10 4.16 3.12 -1.59
N VAL A 11 4.60 2.32 -2.56
CA VAL A 11 4.07 2.36 -3.92
C VAL A 11 2.75 1.61 -3.99
N TYR A 12 1.80 2.12 -4.76
CA TYR A 12 0.55 1.43 -5.09
C TYR A 12 0.19 1.63 -6.56
N GLY A 13 -0.61 0.72 -7.10
CA GLY A 13 -1.06 0.80 -8.49
C GLY A 13 -1.36 -0.53 -9.15
N PRO A 14 -1.64 -0.50 -10.46
CA PRO A 14 -1.65 -1.66 -11.33
C PRO A 14 -0.46 -2.60 -11.11
N HIS A 15 -0.67 -3.90 -11.29
CA HIS A 15 0.36 -4.95 -11.18
C HIS A 15 0.96 -5.20 -9.78
N GLN A 16 0.49 -4.54 -8.74
CA GLN A 16 0.91 -4.85 -7.37
C GLN A 16 0.37 -6.24 -6.94
N PHE A 17 1.11 -6.99 -6.11
CA PHE A 17 0.61 -8.30 -5.69
C PHE A 17 -0.54 -8.18 -4.65
N PRO A 18 -1.59 -9.04 -4.69
CA PRO A 18 -2.79 -8.91 -3.85
C PRO A 18 -2.60 -8.98 -2.32
N GLU A 19 -1.40 -9.33 -1.82
CA GLU A 19 -1.13 -9.35 -0.38
C GLU A 19 -1.01 -7.94 0.23
N LYS A 20 -0.71 -6.93 -0.59
CA LYS A 20 -0.48 -5.55 -0.14
C LYS A 20 -1.82 -4.86 0.15
N LEU A 21 -1.81 -3.84 1.02
CA LEU A 21 -3.02 -3.23 1.59
C LEU A 21 -4.11 -2.90 0.56
N ILE A 22 -3.81 -2.01 -0.41
CA ILE A 22 -4.78 -1.52 -1.40
C ILE A 22 -5.26 -2.66 -2.31
N PRO A 23 -4.38 -3.48 -2.92
CA PRO A 23 -4.78 -4.68 -3.65
C PRO A 23 -5.64 -5.66 -2.84
N LYS A 24 -5.26 -5.93 -1.59
CA LYS A 24 -5.96 -6.85 -0.70
C LYS A 24 -7.39 -6.38 -0.48
N PHE A 25 -7.54 -5.11 -0.09
CA PHE A 25 -8.85 -4.54 0.19
C PHE A 25 -9.72 -4.50 -1.06
N THR A 26 -9.14 -4.11 -2.20
CA THR A 26 -9.83 -4.13 -3.50
C THR A 26 -10.36 -5.53 -3.82
N ASN A 27 -9.51 -6.56 -3.71
CA ASN A 27 -9.90 -7.95 -3.99
C ASN A 27 -10.86 -8.53 -2.93
N GLN A 28 -10.76 -8.12 -1.66
CA GLN A 28 -11.71 -8.48 -0.61
C GLN A 28 -13.11 -7.96 -0.96
N LEU A 29 -13.25 -6.68 -1.32
CA LEU A 29 -14.53 -6.10 -1.74
C LEU A 29 -15.09 -6.78 -3.00
N MET A 30 -14.26 -7.03 -4.00
CA MET A 30 -14.67 -7.71 -5.23
C MET A 30 -15.17 -9.14 -4.99
N LYS A 31 -14.67 -9.82 -3.94
CA LYS A 31 -15.10 -11.17 -3.54
C LYS A 31 -16.18 -11.16 -2.45
N GLY A 32 -16.70 -10.00 -2.06
CA GLY A 32 -17.72 -9.91 -1.01
C GLY A 32 -17.21 -10.23 0.39
N MET A 33 -15.91 -10.03 0.63
CA MET A 33 -15.26 -10.24 1.94
C MET A 33 -15.03 -8.91 2.67
N PRO A 34 -15.03 -8.90 4.01
CA PRO A 34 -14.70 -7.71 4.78
C PRO A 34 -13.21 -7.35 4.65
N LEU A 35 -12.93 -6.06 4.72
CA LEU A 35 -11.63 -5.41 4.81
C LEU A 35 -10.97 -5.69 6.16
N THR A 36 -9.87 -6.44 6.15
CA THR A 36 -9.18 -6.82 7.39
C THR A 36 -8.15 -5.76 7.79
N ILE A 37 -8.43 -4.98 8.83
CA ILE A 37 -7.57 -3.89 9.32
C ILE A 37 -6.80 -4.32 10.57
N HIS A 38 -5.48 -4.19 10.56
CA HIS A 38 -4.64 -4.49 11.71
C HIS A 38 -4.68 -3.40 12.78
N GLY A 39 -4.84 -3.82 14.04
CA GLY A 39 -4.92 -2.89 15.17
C GLY A 39 -6.20 -2.05 15.10
N ASP A 40 -6.05 -0.75 15.31
CA ASP A 40 -7.13 0.25 15.15
C ASP A 40 -7.12 0.91 13.75
N GLY A 41 -6.17 0.55 12.88
CA GLY A 41 -6.02 1.14 11.55
C GLY A 41 -5.42 2.56 11.52
N SER A 42 -4.96 3.09 12.65
CA SER A 42 -4.38 4.45 12.77
C SER A 42 -3.00 4.59 12.13
N ASN A 43 -2.33 3.47 11.85
CA ASN A 43 -1.03 3.44 11.19
C ASN A 43 -1.10 4.19 9.84
N THR A 44 -0.26 5.22 9.69
CA THR A 44 -0.21 6.04 8.47
C THR A 44 0.91 5.58 7.56
N ARG A 45 0.65 5.61 6.25
CA ARG A 45 1.67 5.38 5.23
C ARG A 45 1.56 6.48 4.19
N ASN A 46 2.71 6.80 3.60
CA ASN A 46 2.78 7.73 2.51
C ASN A 46 2.63 6.95 1.20
N PHE A 47 1.53 7.14 0.49
CA PHE A 47 1.20 6.40 -0.72
C PHE A 47 1.59 7.19 -1.97
N LEU A 48 2.38 6.57 -2.84
CA LEU A 48 2.78 7.16 -4.11
C LEU A 48 2.34 6.25 -5.27
N PHE A 49 1.66 6.85 -6.24
CA PHE A 49 1.13 6.09 -7.37
C PHE A 49 2.25 5.61 -8.29
N VAL A 50 2.15 4.37 -8.78
CA VAL A 50 3.23 3.69 -9.52
C VAL A 50 3.68 4.46 -10.77
N LYS A 51 2.78 5.17 -11.45
CA LYS A 51 3.16 6.00 -12.61
C LYS A 51 4.01 7.21 -12.19
N ASP A 52 3.70 7.85 -11.07
CA ASP A 52 4.52 8.93 -10.54
C ASP A 52 5.91 8.43 -10.14
N VAL A 53 6.00 7.24 -9.53
CA VAL A 53 7.29 6.58 -9.25
C VAL A 53 8.10 6.34 -10.53
N ALA A 54 7.45 5.85 -11.60
CA ALA A 54 8.12 5.65 -12.87
C ALA A 54 8.67 6.96 -13.46
N THR A 55 7.91 8.05 -13.40
CA THR A 55 8.39 9.37 -13.84
C THR A 55 9.51 9.94 -12.94
N ALA A 56 9.52 9.59 -11.65
CA ALA A 56 10.59 9.94 -10.74
C ALA A 56 11.89 9.23 -11.14
N PHE A 57 11.82 7.93 -11.41
CA PHE A 57 12.97 7.17 -11.93
C PHE A 57 13.48 7.74 -13.24
N ASP A 58 12.58 8.05 -14.18
CA ASP A 58 12.94 8.67 -15.45
C ASP A 58 13.66 10.02 -15.24
N THR A 59 13.15 10.86 -14.34
CA THR A 59 13.78 12.15 -14.02
C THR A 59 15.16 11.98 -13.39
N ILE A 60 15.30 11.07 -12.42
CA ILE A 60 16.56 10.79 -11.73
C ILE A 60 17.59 10.19 -12.71
N LEU A 61 17.15 9.33 -13.61
CA LEU A 61 18.03 8.73 -14.62
C LEU A 61 18.64 9.79 -15.55
N HIS A 62 17.84 10.77 -15.99
CA HIS A 62 18.28 11.78 -16.95
C HIS A 62 18.95 13.02 -16.32
N LYS A 63 18.54 13.40 -15.11
CA LYS A 63 18.98 14.65 -14.46
C LYS A 63 19.72 14.45 -13.15
N GLY A 64 19.75 13.21 -12.64
CA GLY A 64 20.45 12.89 -11.40
C GLY A 64 21.96 12.86 -11.58
N SER A 65 22.67 13.12 -10.49
CA SER A 65 24.14 13.10 -10.44
C SER A 65 24.63 11.75 -9.92
N PRO A 66 25.54 11.05 -10.61
CA PRO A 66 26.13 9.82 -10.10
C PRO A 66 26.71 9.98 -8.68
N GLY A 67 26.67 8.90 -7.89
CA GLY A 67 27.07 8.88 -6.48
C GLY A 67 26.02 9.43 -5.50
N HIS A 68 24.88 9.91 -6.00
CA HIS A 68 23.88 10.56 -5.15
C HIS A 68 22.69 9.67 -4.83
N VAL A 69 22.09 9.95 -3.67
CA VAL A 69 20.81 9.39 -3.23
C VAL A 69 19.68 10.39 -3.53
N TYR A 70 18.55 9.87 -3.99
CA TYR A 70 17.30 10.60 -4.23
C TYR A 70 16.14 9.89 -3.52
N ASN A 71 15.45 10.60 -2.62
CA ASN A 71 14.23 10.08 -2.01
C ASN A 71 13.04 10.37 -2.94
N ILE A 72 12.13 9.40 -3.04
CA ILE A 72 10.91 9.46 -3.85
C ILE A 72 9.72 9.28 -2.91
N GLY A 73 9.13 10.39 -2.49
CA GLY A 73 7.99 10.43 -1.59
C GLY A 73 6.86 11.27 -2.16
N GLY A 74 5.63 10.86 -1.87
CA GLY A 74 4.44 11.64 -2.18
C GLY A 74 4.03 12.53 -1.01
N GLN A 75 2.92 13.25 -1.17
CA GLN A 75 2.32 14.07 -0.10
C GLN A 75 1.18 13.35 0.62
N ASN A 76 0.75 12.20 0.11
CA ASN A 76 -0.41 11.45 0.59
C ASN A 76 -0.08 10.58 1.80
N GLU A 77 0.04 11.19 2.99
CA GLU A 77 0.08 10.45 4.26
C GLU A 77 -1.34 10.08 4.70
N ILE A 78 -1.68 8.79 4.61
CA ILE A 78 -3.05 8.29 4.81
C ILE A 78 -3.04 7.13 5.80
N ALA A 79 -3.98 7.12 6.74
CA ALA A 79 -4.17 6.02 7.67
C ALA A 79 -4.76 4.79 6.95
N ASN A 80 -4.42 3.59 7.41
CA ASN A 80 -4.97 2.37 6.82
C ASN A 80 -6.51 2.32 6.84
N ILE A 81 -7.13 2.91 7.87
CA ILE A 81 -8.58 3.05 7.97
C ILE A 81 -9.13 3.98 6.89
N ASP A 82 -8.46 5.09 6.59
CA ASP A 82 -8.91 6.04 5.56
C ASP A 82 -8.75 5.48 4.15
N VAL A 83 -7.76 4.62 3.93
CA VAL A 83 -7.65 3.81 2.70
C VAL A 83 -8.88 2.91 2.53
N ALA A 84 -9.28 2.22 3.59
CA ALA A 84 -10.47 1.35 3.56
C ALA A 84 -11.74 2.15 3.25
N LYS A 85 -11.93 3.31 3.89
CA LYS A 85 -13.07 4.20 3.66
C LYS A 85 -13.11 4.75 2.23
N THR A 86 -11.97 5.19 1.70
CA THR A 86 -11.88 5.66 0.31
C THR A 86 -12.23 4.54 -0.68
N LEU A 87 -11.79 3.30 -0.40
CA LEU A 87 -12.18 2.14 -1.20
C LEU A 87 -13.67 1.84 -1.09
N LEU A 88 -14.28 1.86 0.10
CA LEU A 88 -15.72 1.66 0.25
C LEU A 88 -16.52 2.68 -0.57
N LYS A 89 -16.16 3.95 -0.51
CA LYS A 89 -16.73 5.01 -1.35
C LYS A 89 -16.56 4.71 -2.85
N THR A 90 -15.39 4.23 -3.27
CA THR A 90 -15.12 3.85 -4.68
C THR A 90 -15.99 2.67 -5.15
N PHE A 91 -16.49 1.85 -4.22
CA PHE A 91 -17.40 0.74 -4.48
C PHE A 91 -18.88 1.08 -4.22
N GLY A 92 -19.20 2.33 -3.84
CA GLY A 92 -20.57 2.76 -3.51
C GLY A 92 -21.11 2.12 -2.22
N ARG A 93 -20.24 1.96 -1.21
CA ARG A 93 -20.49 1.27 0.07
C ARG A 93 -20.08 2.11 1.28
N GLU A 94 -20.01 3.42 1.12
CA GLU A 94 -19.59 4.36 2.17
C GLU A 94 -20.43 4.29 3.44
N ASP A 95 -21.72 3.96 3.35
CA ASP A 95 -22.62 3.85 4.49
C ASP A 95 -22.64 2.45 5.13
N GLU A 96 -21.82 1.52 4.64
CA GLU A 96 -21.77 0.13 5.10
C GLU A 96 -20.47 -0.20 5.88
N GLU A 97 -19.77 0.80 6.45
CA GLU A 97 -18.48 0.62 7.13
C GLU A 97 -18.49 -0.52 8.17
N GLU A 98 -19.50 -0.57 9.04
CA GLU A 98 -19.62 -1.59 10.11
C GLU A 98 -19.73 -3.03 9.56
N LYS A 99 -20.28 -3.18 8.36
CA LYS A 99 -20.43 -4.47 7.69
C LYS A 99 -19.13 -4.90 7.01
N TRP A 100 -18.42 -3.95 6.42
CA TRP A 100 -17.27 -4.25 5.58
C TRP A 100 -15.93 -4.14 6.29
N ILE A 101 -15.81 -3.42 7.41
CA ILE A 101 -14.53 -3.26 8.12
C ILE A 101 -14.46 -4.24 9.28
N LYS A 102 -13.38 -5.05 9.31
CA LYS A 102 -13.10 -5.98 10.40
C LYS A 102 -11.71 -5.72 10.97
N PHE A 103 -11.65 -5.30 12.23
CA PHE A 103 -10.39 -5.18 12.96
C PHE A 103 -9.85 -6.56 13.34
N VAL A 104 -8.54 -6.73 13.20
CA VAL A 104 -7.80 -7.95 13.51
C VAL A 104 -6.59 -7.61 14.39
N PRO A 105 -6.02 -8.58 15.13
CA PRO A 105 -4.82 -8.34 15.93
C PRO A 105 -3.73 -7.65 15.11
N ASP A 106 -3.10 -6.65 15.72
CA ASP A 106 -2.05 -5.88 15.08
C ASP A 106 -0.82 -6.74 14.78
N ARG A 107 0.02 -6.26 13.87
CA ARG A 107 1.32 -6.85 13.58
C ARG A 107 2.30 -6.46 14.67
N LYS A 108 3.13 -7.41 15.10
CA LYS A 108 4.27 -7.10 15.96
C LYS A 108 5.22 -6.15 15.21
N PHE A 109 5.71 -5.12 15.89
CA PHE A 109 6.70 -4.16 15.36
C PHE A 109 6.20 -3.34 14.16
N ASN A 110 4.94 -2.91 14.19
CA ASN A 110 4.39 -2.03 13.16
C ASN A 110 4.82 -0.58 13.42
N ASP A 111 5.70 -0.04 12.57
CA ASP A 111 6.07 1.38 12.67
C ASP A 111 4.85 2.27 12.41
N LEU A 112 4.71 3.32 13.22
CA LEU A 112 3.55 4.20 13.15
C LEU A 112 3.56 5.08 11.90
N ARG A 113 4.74 5.61 11.50
CA ARG A 113 4.87 6.64 10.45
C ARG A 113 6.25 6.61 9.78
N TYR A 114 6.29 6.81 8.47
CA TYR A 114 7.51 7.07 7.70
C TYR A 114 7.46 8.47 7.09
N THR A 115 8.41 9.34 7.44
CA THR A 115 8.59 10.64 6.78
C THR A 115 9.87 10.61 5.97
N ILE A 116 9.80 11.09 4.72
CA ILE A 116 10.98 11.27 3.87
C ILE A 116 11.00 12.68 3.29
N ASN A 117 12.19 13.25 3.18
CA ASN A 117 12.40 14.52 2.51
C ASN A 117 12.77 14.26 1.04
N SER A 118 11.92 14.70 0.12
CA SER A 118 12.08 14.57 -1.33
C SER A 118 12.53 15.86 -2.03
N SER A 119 12.95 16.90 -1.29
CA SER A 119 13.31 18.22 -1.84
C SER A 119 14.33 18.14 -2.97
N LYS A 120 15.33 17.26 -2.83
CA LYS A 120 16.35 17.05 -3.86
C LYS A 120 15.82 16.53 -5.20
N LEU A 121 14.74 15.74 -5.17
CA LEU A 121 14.08 15.30 -6.39
C LEU A 121 13.23 16.43 -7.00
N HIS A 122 12.60 17.25 -6.16
CA HIS A 122 11.87 18.45 -6.60
C HIS A 122 12.80 19.47 -7.27
N GLU A 123 14.04 19.61 -6.80
CA GLU A 123 15.07 20.45 -7.44
C GLU A 123 15.42 19.99 -8.87
N LEU A 124 15.19 18.72 -9.23
CA LEU A 124 15.32 18.23 -10.60
C LEU A 124 14.08 18.54 -11.49
N GLY A 125 13.08 19.20 -10.92
CA GLY A 125 11.83 19.58 -11.57
C GLY A 125 10.77 18.47 -11.56
N TRP A 126 10.90 17.46 -10.70
CA TRP A 126 9.88 16.42 -10.55
C TRP A 126 8.83 16.79 -9.50
N THR A 127 7.57 16.47 -9.78
CA THR A 127 6.46 16.48 -8.81
C THR A 127 5.52 15.34 -9.15
N GLU A 128 4.84 14.79 -8.14
CA GLU A 128 3.72 13.88 -8.38
C GLU A 128 2.60 14.61 -9.12
N LYS A 129 1.94 13.91 -10.04
CA LYS A 129 0.87 14.43 -10.89
C LYS A 129 -0.48 13.77 -10.62
N THR A 130 -0.48 12.60 -10.00
CA THR A 130 -1.70 11.83 -9.76
C THR A 130 -2.25 12.15 -8.37
N SER A 131 -3.51 12.56 -8.31
CA SER A 131 -4.22 12.70 -7.03
C SER A 131 -4.40 11.32 -6.35
N TRP A 132 -4.63 11.32 -5.04
CA TRP A 132 -4.96 10.08 -4.31
C TRP A 132 -6.20 9.40 -4.90
N GLU A 133 -7.23 10.18 -5.18
CA GLU A 133 -8.52 9.71 -5.70
C GLU A 133 -8.36 9.09 -7.10
N ASP A 134 -7.65 9.75 -8.01
CA ASP A 134 -7.45 9.27 -9.38
C ASP A 134 -6.59 8.02 -9.40
N GLY A 135 -5.49 8.00 -8.63
CA GLY A 135 -4.60 6.86 -8.54
C GLY A 135 -5.31 5.63 -7.96
N LEU A 136 -6.12 5.83 -6.91
CA LEU A 136 -6.91 4.75 -6.31
C LEU A 136 -7.96 4.22 -7.28
N LYS A 137 -8.69 5.11 -7.96
CA LYS A 137 -9.69 4.75 -8.97
C LYS A 137 -9.06 3.95 -10.12
N GLU A 138 -7.93 4.40 -10.64
CA GLU A 138 -7.20 3.66 -11.69
C GLU A 138 -6.73 2.29 -11.20
N THR A 139 -6.25 2.21 -9.95
CA THR A 139 -5.84 0.95 -9.33
C THR A 139 -7.01 -0.03 -9.24
N VAL A 140 -8.16 0.42 -8.72
CA VAL A 140 -9.37 -0.40 -8.59
C VAL A 140 -9.85 -0.89 -9.95
N GLU A 141 -9.91 0.00 -10.93
CA GLU A 141 -10.35 -0.35 -12.27
C GLU A 141 -9.43 -1.39 -12.94
N TRP A 142 -8.11 -1.26 -12.73
CA TRP A 142 -7.17 -2.26 -13.20
C TRP A 142 -7.45 -3.65 -12.59
N TYR A 143 -7.72 -3.76 -11.29
CA TYR A 143 -8.08 -5.05 -10.68
C TYR A 143 -9.40 -5.61 -11.20
N ARG A 144 -10.42 -4.76 -11.43
CA ARG A 144 -11.69 -5.17 -12.03
C ARG A 144 -11.50 -5.80 -13.41
N GLN A 145 -10.58 -5.25 -14.20
CA GLN A 145 -10.29 -5.72 -15.55
C GLN A 145 -9.31 -6.91 -15.59
N ASN A 146 -8.58 -7.19 -14.50
CA ASN A 146 -7.47 -8.16 -14.49
C ASN A 146 -7.61 -9.23 -13.37
N THR A 147 -8.84 -9.65 -13.07
CA THR A 147 -9.15 -10.59 -11.97
C THR A 147 -8.40 -11.93 -12.02
N SER A 148 -8.07 -12.42 -13.21
CA SER A 148 -7.37 -13.70 -13.40
C SER A 148 -5.84 -13.60 -13.36
N ARG A 149 -5.27 -12.40 -13.25
CA ARG A 149 -3.82 -12.15 -13.43
C ARG A 149 -2.91 -13.00 -12.55
N TYR A 150 -3.31 -13.23 -11.31
CA TYR A 150 -2.52 -13.92 -10.28
C TYR A 150 -3.04 -15.33 -9.95
N GLY A 151 -4.04 -15.84 -10.68
CA GLY A 151 -4.66 -17.13 -10.39
C GLY A 151 -5.37 -17.15 -9.02
N ASN A 152 -5.15 -18.20 -8.22
CA ASN A 152 -5.72 -18.29 -6.88
C ASN A 152 -4.95 -17.38 -5.90
N ILE A 153 -5.65 -16.40 -5.35
CA ILE A 153 -5.12 -15.39 -4.42
C ILE A 153 -5.68 -15.51 -3.00
N ASP A 154 -6.45 -16.55 -2.67
CA ASP A 154 -7.17 -16.64 -1.39
C ASP A 154 -6.23 -16.55 -0.18
N ALA A 155 -5.07 -17.20 -0.26
CA ALA A 155 -4.03 -17.12 0.77
C ALA A 155 -3.46 -15.70 0.96
N ALA A 156 -3.48 -14.86 -0.07
CA ALA A 156 -3.03 -13.47 0.03
C ALA A 156 -4.07 -12.56 0.71
N LEU A 157 -5.36 -12.94 0.65
CA LEU A 157 -6.47 -12.13 1.15
C LEU A 157 -6.80 -12.35 2.63
N VAL A 158 -6.16 -13.33 3.28
CA VAL A 158 -6.25 -13.47 4.74
C VAL A 158 -5.50 -12.34 5.44
N ALA A 159 -5.94 -11.99 6.65
CA ALA A 159 -5.36 -10.90 7.44
C ALA A 159 -3.84 -11.05 7.64
N HIS A 160 -3.42 -12.26 8.05
CA HIS A 160 -2.02 -12.64 8.28
C HIS A 160 -1.65 -13.79 7.35
N PRO A 161 -1.20 -13.52 6.11
CA PRO A 161 -0.80 -14.56 5.16
C PRO A 161 0.31 -15.41 5.76
N ARG A 162 0.09 -16.72 5.85
CA ARG A 162 1.12 -17.68 6.25
C ARG A 162 1.67 -18.34 4.99
N ILE A 163 2.99 -18.49 4.91
CA ILE A 163 3.59 -19.39 3.92
C ILE A 163 3.14 -20.80 4.32
N VAL A 164 2.49 -21.51 3.40
CA VAL A 164 2.07 -22.90 3.62
C VAL A 164 3.33 -23.73 3.90
N GLY A 165 3.52 -24.17 5.14
CA GLY A 165 4.72 -24.95 5.54
C GLY A 165 5.17 -24.83 7.01
N THR A 166 4.63 -23.92 7.82
CA THR A 166 4.95 -23.85 9.26
C THR A 166 3.74 -24.19 10.13
N SER A 167 3.96 -25.08 11.10
CA SER A 167 2.96 -25.79 11.91
C SER A 167 2.14 -24.88 12.86
N ALA A 168 1.04 -25.47 13.35
CA ALA A 168 -0.18 -24.86 13.85
C ALA A 168 -0.14 -24.21 15.26
N ASP A 169 1.01 -23.88 15.86
CA ASP A 169 1.09 -23.60 17.30
C ASP A 169 1.37 -22.13 17.70
N ALA A 170 0.84 -21.15 16.95
CA ALA A 170 1.10 -19.72 17.23
C ALA A 170 -0.05 -18.95 17.90
N ASP A 171 -1.18 -19.58 18.21
CA ASP A 171 -2.32 -18.94 18.88
C ASP A 171 -2.14 -18.80 20.41
N ALA A 172 -0.92 -19.00 20.93
CA ALA A 172 -0.61 -18.70 22.32
C ALA A 172 -0.59 -17.17 22.55
N PRO A 173 -1.42 -16.61 23.46
CA PRO A 173 -1.39 -15.20 23.79
C PRO A 173 0.00 -14.84 24.35
N TYR A 174 0.56 -13.73 23.86
CA TYR A 174 1.84 -13.21 24.32
C TYR A 174 1.78 -12.86 25.81
N GLN A 175 2.47 -13.64 26.65
CA GLN A 175 2.68 -13.29 28.04
C GLN A 175 3.90 -12.37 28.16
N LYS A 176 3.65 -11.10 28.52
CA LYS A 176 4.68 -10.10 28.81
C LYS A 176 5.44 -10.56 30.07
N LYS A 177 6.72 -10.93 29.96
CA LYS A 177 7.57 -11.17 31.14
C LYS A 177 7.72 -9.85 31.92
N LYS A 178 7.44 -9.91 33.22
CA LYS A 178 7.70 -8.85 34.19
C LYS A 178 9.20 -8.65 34.37
#